data_AF-A0A430S8E0-F1
#
_entry.id   AF-A0A430S8E0-F1
#
_cell.length_a   1.000
_cell.length_b   1.000
_cell.length_c   1.000
_cell.angle_alpha   90.00
_cell.angle_beta   90.00
_cell.angle_gamma   90.00
#
_symmetry.space_group_name_H-M   'P 1'
#
loop_
_entity.id
_entity.type
_entity.pdbx_description
1 polymer ?
#
loop_
_entity_poly.entity_id
_entity_poly.type
_entity_poly.pdbx_seq_one_letter_code
_entity_poly.pdbx_strand_id
1 'polypeptide(L)'
;LLPPGPGRAALQLYGKPLPLLEAALAQRGYAVLPLMPYRHLPNPEGIRALEAAIREGAVEAVAFVAAIQVEFLFEGAKDPQALREALNARAKALAVGRVTADALREWGVKPFYVDETERLGSMLQGFKRALFQEAV
;
A
#
# COMPACT_ATOMS: atom_id res chain seq x y z
N LEU A 1 -18.30 -4.64 -17.40
CA LEU A 1 -19.04 -5.10 -16.20
C LEU A 1 -19.93 -6.26 -16.62
N LEU A 2 -20.09 -7.29 -15.77
CA LEU A 2 -20.94 -8.45 -16.05
C LEU A 2 -22.40 -8.01 -16.34
N PRO A 3 -23.12 -8.66 -17.27
CA PRO A 3 -24.51 -8.35 -17.55
C PRO A 3 -25.38 -8.62 -16.31
N PRO A 4 -26.49 -7.89 -16.11
CA PRO A 4 -27.43 -8.22 -15.04
C PRO A 4 -28.09 -9.58 -15.31
N GLY A 5 -28.26 -10.40 -14.27
CA GLY A 5 -28.94 -11.69 -14.39
C GLY A 5 -28.68 -12.64 -13.23
N PRO A 6 -29.44 -13.74 -13.14
CA PRO A 6 -29.22 -14.78 -12.13
C PRO A 6 -27.95 -15.58 -12.45
N GLY A 7 -27.30 -16.11 -11.42
CA GLY A 7 -26.15 -17.00 -11.60
C GLY A 7 -25.20 -17.00 -10.41
N ARG A 8 -24.04 -17.63 -10.57
CA ARG A 8 -22.95 -17.62 -9.57
C ARG A 8 -21.75 -16.84 -10.13
N ALA A 9 -21.22 -15.92 -9.34
CA ALA A 9 -19.98 -15.21 -9.65
C ALA A 9 -18.88 -15.69 -8.70
N ALA A 10 -17.88 -16.40 -9.23
CA ALA A 10 -16.69 -16.75 -8.47
C ALA A 10 -15.78 -15.52 -8.35
N LEU A 11 -15.51 -15.08 -7.12
CA LEU A 11 -14.67 -13.92 -6.83
C LEU A 11 -13.37 -14.39 -6.19
N GLN A 12 -12.28 -14.36 -6.97
CA GLN A 12 -10.95 -14.64 -6.43
C GLN A 12 -10.45 -13.43 -5.64
N LEU A 13 -10.20 -13.65 -4.35
CA LEU A 13 -9.65 -12.68 -3.42
C LEU A 13 -8.14 -12.88 -3.29
N TYR A 14 -7.46 -11.83 -2.84
CA TYR A 14 -6.00 -11.82 -2.63
C TYR A 14 -5.63 -11.72 -1.14
N GLY A 15 -6.52 -12.15 -0.25
CA GLY A 15 -6.29 -12.17 1.19
C GLY A 15 -6.94 -11.06 2.00
N LYS A 16 -7.60 -10.10 1.35
CA LYS A 16 -8.53 -9.14 1.97
C LYS A 16 -9.92 -9.25 1.33
N PRO A 17 -11.01 -8.99 2.09
CA PRO A 17 -12.35 -8.87 1.52
C PRO A 17 -12.46 -7.68 0.55
N LEU A 18 -13.37 -7.76 -0.43
CA LEU A 18 -13.64 -6.66 -1.37
C LEU A 18 -15.12 -6.27 -1.29
N PRO A 19 -15.58 -5.64 -0.19
CA PRO A 19 -17.01 -5.44 0.09
C PRO A 19 -17.73 -4.64 -0.99
N LEU A 20 -17.06 -3.65 -1.60
CA LEU A 20 -17.63 -2.87 -2.71
C LEU A 20 -17.88 -3.73 -3.95
N LEU A 21 -16.96 -4.63 -4.29
CA LEU A 21 -17.08 -5.50 -5.45
C LEU A 21 -18.09 -6.62 -5.20
N GLU A 22 -18.09 -7.19 -3.99
CA GLU A 22 -19.10 -8.17 -3.54
C GLU A 22 -20.51 -7.57 -3.62
N ALA A 23 -20.70 -6.35 -3.11
CA ALA A 23 -21.97 -5.64 -3.17
C ALA A 23 -22.38 -5.33 -4.62
N ALA A 24 -21.45 -4.88 -5.46
CA ALA A 24 -21.73 -4.59 -6.87
C ALA A 24 -22.14 -5.85 -7.66
N LEU A 25 -21.54 -7.01 -7.37
CA LEU A 25 -21.93 -8.29 -7.98
C LEU A 25 -23.29 -8.77 -7.48
N ALA A 26 -23.56 -8.66 -6.19
CA ALA A 26 -24.86 -9.00 -5.61
C ALA A 26 -25.99 -8.13 -6.19
N GLN A 27 -25.77 -6.82 -6.32
CA GLN A 27 -26.71 -5.88 -6.95
C GLN A 27 -27.00 -6.20 -8.42
N ARG A 28 -26.13 -6.96 -9.10
CA ARG A 28 -26.33 -7.41 -10.48
C ARG A 28 -27.12 -8.72 -10.58
N GLY A 29 -27.50 -9.34 -9.45
CA GLY A 29 -28.30 -10.58 -9.40
C GLY A 29 -27.49 -11.86 -9.18
N TYR A 30 -26.18 -11.76 -8.93
CA TYR A 30 -25.32 -12.91 -8.75
C TYR A 30 -25.24 -13.38 -7.30
N ALA A 31 -25.26 -14.70 -7.10
CA ALA A 31 -24.77 -15.32 -5.87
C ALA A 31 -23.23 -15.33 -5.89
N VAL A 32 -22.61 -14.54 -5.02
CA VAL A 32 -21.15 -14.39 -4.96
C VAL A 32 -20.53 -15.60 -4.23
N LEU A 33 -19.58 -16.27 -4.87
CA LEU A 33 -18.74 -17.32 -4.29
C LEU A 33 -17.33 -16.76 -4.08
N PRO A 34 -16.97 -16.33 -2.85
CA PRO A 34 -15.62 -15.86 -2.57
C PRO A 34 -14.62 -17.04 -2.53
N LEU A 35 -13.48 -16.86 -3.18
CA LEU A 35 -12.36 -17.81 -3.20
C LEU A 35 -11.11 -17.10 -2.67
N MET A 36 -10.67 -17.45 -1.47
CA MET A 36 -9.49 -16.86 -0.83
C MET A 36 -8.37 -17.91 -0.70
N PRO A 37 -7.58 -18.15 -1.77
CA PRO A 37 -6.56 -19.20 -1.78
C PRO A 37 -5.35 -18.88 -0.88
N TYR A 38 -5.12 -17.59 -0.58
CA TYR A 38 -4.07 -17.15 0.31
C TYR A 38 -4.49 -15.90 1.09
N ARG A 39 -3.76 -15.61 2.17
CA ARG A 39 -3.95 -14.41 2.98
C ARG A 39 -2.62 -13.71 3.21
N HIS A 40 -2.60 -12.40 3.00
CA HIS A 40 -1.55 -11.54 3.52
C HIS A 40 -1.84 -11.25 4.99
N LEU A 41 -0.83 -11.43 5.83
CA LEU A 41 -0.91 -11.15 7.26
C LEU A 41 0.17 -10.13 7.62
N PRO A 42 -0.10 -9.22 8.57
CA PRO A 42 0.93 -8.33 9.08
C PRO A 42 2.02 -9.13 9.81
N ASN A 43 3.24 -8.59 9.83
CA ASN A 43 4.31 -9.06 10.70
C ASN A 43 4.49 -8.03 11.83
N PRO A 44 3.88 -8.23 13.02
CA PRO A 44 3.89 -7.22 14.08
C PRO A 44 5.31 -6.87 14.57
N GLU A 45 6.22 -7.83 14.58
CA GLU A 45 7.61 -7.61 14.99
C GLU A 45 8.36 -6.77 13.96
N GLY A 46 8.22 -7.13 12.67
CA GLY A 46 8.80 -6.37 11.56
C GLY A 46 8.25 -4.94 11.47
N ILE A 47 6.95 -4.77 11.70
CA ILE A 47 6.29 -3.45 11.73
C ILE A 47 6.87 -2.59 12.85
N ARG A 48 6.98 -3.12 14.08
CA ARG A 48 7.57 -2.39 15.22
C ARG A 48 9.04 -2.03 14.97
N ALA A 49 9.80 -2.94 14.38
CA ALA A 49 11.21 -2.69 14.04
C ALA A 49 11.35 -1.59 12.99
N LEU A 50 10.52 -1.62 11.94
CA LEU A 50 10.52 -0.60 10.89
C LEU A 50 10.06 0.76 11.42
N GLU A 51 9.01 0.80 12.24
CA GLU A 51 8.54 2.01 12.90
C GLU A 51 9.65 2.66 13.73
N ALA A 52 10.35 1.88 14.55
CA ALA A 52 11.49 2.37 15.34
C ALA A 52 12.60 2.92 14.43
N ALA A 53 13.02 2.15 13.43
CA ALA A 53 14.06 2.57 12.49
C ALA A 53 13.72 3.88 11.76
N ILE A 54 12.47 4.07 11.35
CA ILE A 54 12.00 5.31 10.70
C ILE A 54 12.03 6.48 11.70
N ARG A 55 11.48 6.29 12.91
CA ARG A 55 11.38 7.37 13.91
C ARG A 55 12.75 7.80 14.42
N GLU A 56 13.66 6.86 14.59
CA GLU A 56 15.04 7.09 15.05
C GLU A 56 15.94 7.63 13.93
N GLY A 57 15.47 7.69 12.68
CA GLY A 57 16.26 8.16 11.54
C GLY A 57 17.34 7.18 11.09
N ALA A 58 17.20 5.89 11.42
CA ALA A 58 18.12 4.84 11.00
C ALA A 58 17.99 4.49 9.50
N VAL A 59 16.93 4.98 8.84
CA VAL A 59 16.70 4.84 7.39
C VAL A 59 16.36 6.19 6.77
N GLU A 60 16.93 6.47 5.60
CA GLU A 60 16.71 7.72 4.85
C GLU A 60 15.51 7.62 3.90
N ALA A 61 15.11 6.41 3.51
CA ALA A 61 14.00 6.15 2.61
C ALA A 61 13.35 4.79 2.87
N VAL A 62 12.07 4.68 2.56
CA VAL A 62 11.28 3.45 2.70
C VAL A 62 10.48 3.23 1.42
N ALA A 63 10.66 2.07 0.78
CA ALA A 63 9.96 1.71 -0.44
C ALA A 63 8.77 0.80 -0.17
N PHE A 64 7.60 1.21 -0.62
CA PHE A 64 6.37 0.43 -0.63
C PHE A 64 6.06 -0.02 -2.06
N VAL A 65 5.87 -1.32 -2.24
CA VAL A 65 5.54 -1.91 -3.55
C VAL A 65 4.09 -2.33 -3.68
N ALA A 66 3.34 -2.31 -2.59
CA ALA A 66 1.91 -2.60 -2.57
C ALA A 66 1.20 -1.79 -1.48
N ALA A 67 -0.01 -1.30 -1.76
CA ALA A 67 -0.84 -0.55 -0.81
C ALA A 67 -1.05 -1.27 0.53
N ILE A 68 -1.20 -2.61 0.51
CA ILE A 68 -1.38 -3.41 1.72
C ILE A 68 -0.21 -3.30 2.71
N GLN A 69 1.01 -3.01 2.23
CA GLN A 69 2.18 -2.82 3.09
C GLN A 69 2.08 -1.50 3.87
N VAL A 70 1.51 -0.46 3.25
CA VAL A 70 1.24 0.83 3.89
C VAL A 70 0.19 0.62 4.98
N GLU A 71 -0.93 -0.02 4.62
CA GLU A 71 -2.02 -0.31 5.55
C GLU A 71 -1.52 -1.11 6.76
N PHE A 72 -0.80 -2.22 6.54
CA PHE A 72 -0.26 -3.01 7.64
C PHE A 72 0.73 -2.27 8.53
N LEU A 73 1.60 -1.44 7.94
CA LEU A 73 2.54 -0.64 8.71
C LEU A 73 1.79 0.35 9.62
N PHE A 74 0.81 1.08 9.10
CA PHE A 74 0.07 2.08 9.87
C PHE A 74 -0.92 1.48 10.87
N GLU A 75 -1.65 0.43 10.49
CA GLU A 75 -2.57 -0.29 11.39
C GLU A 75 -1.81 -0.98 12.54
N GLY A 76 -0.58 -1.43 12.29
CA GLY A 76 0.26 -2.12 13.27
C GLY A 76 1.26 -1.23 14.03
N ALA A 77 1.36 0.05 13.69
CA ALA A 77 2.28 0.99 14.34
C ALA A 77 1.82 1.28 15.78
N LYS A 78 2.78 1.44 16.69
CA LYS A 78 2.50 1.87 18.07
C LYS A 78 2.05 3.33 18.11
N ASP A 79 2.65 4.17 17.28
CA ASP A 79 2.34 5.59 17.14
C ASP A 79 2.23 5.97 15.65
N PRO A 80 1.05 5.72 15.03
CA PRO A 80 0.81 6.03 13.62
C PRO A 80 1.00 7.51 13.29
N GLN A 81 0.75 8.41 14.25
CA GLN A 81 0.94 9.84 14.06
C GLN A 81 2.43 10.19 13.96
N ALA A 82 3.25 9.73 14.91
CA ALA A 82 4.68 9.97 14.87
C ALA A 82 5.34 9.30 13.66
N LEU A 83 4.86 8.12 13.26
CA LEU A 83 5.31 7.46 12.04
C LEU A 83 5.01 8.30 10.78
N ARG A 84 3.78 8.82 10.65
CA ARG A 84 3.40 9.72 9.56
C ARG A 84 4.28 10.97 9.51
N GLU A 85 4.53 11.58 10.67
CA GLU A 85 5.40 12.77 10.77
C GLU A 85 6.83 12.44 10.34
N ALA A 86 7.38 11.30 10.80
CA ALA A 86 8.70 10.86 10.42
C ALA A 86 8.83 10.55 8.91
N LEU A 87 7.80 9.94 8.30
CA LEU A 87 7.77 9.68 6.85
C LEU A 87 7.59 10.93 5.99
N ASN A 88 7.13 12.04 6.56
CA ASN A 88 7.03 13.32 5.86
C ASN A 88 8.27 14.21 6.08
N ALA A 89 9.00 14.04 7.19
CA ALA A 89 10.07 14.96 7.58
C ALA A 89 11.48 14.35 7.61
N ARG A 90 11.61 13.03 7.78
CA ARG A 90 12.91 12.36 8.04
C ARG A 90 13.24 11.27 7.03
N ALA A 91 12.29 10.37 6.77
CA ALA A 91 12.47 9.26 5.84
C ALA A 91 11.61 9.45 4.59
N LYS A 92 12.23 9.39 3.41
CA LYS A 92 11.56 9.57 2.13
C LYS A 92 10.70 8.34 1.78
N ALA A 93 9.38 8.50 1.75
CA ALA A 93 8.48 7.43 1.32
C ALA A 93 8.50 7.27 -0.22
N LEU A 94 8.78 6.07 -0.73
CA LEU A 94 8.76 5.72 -2.15
C LEU A 94 7.59 4.78 -2.41
N ALA A 95 6.85 5.00 -3.50
CA ALA A 95 5.73 4.15 -3.89
C ALA A 95 5.94 3.57 -5.29
N VAL A 96 5.68 2.28 -5.44
CA VAL A 96 5.54 1.65 -6.75
C VAL A 96 4.06 1.51 -7.07
N GLY A 97 3.63 2.16 -8.16
CA GLY A 97 2.25 2.18 -8.62
C GLY A 97 1.40 3.28 -7.97
N ARG A 98 0.37 3.73 -8.72
CA ARG A 98 -0.58 4.77 -8.26
C ARG A 98 -1.32 4.33 -7.00
N VAL A 99 -1.78 3.08 -6.93
CA VAL A 99 -2.56 2.54 -5.81
C VAL A 99 -1.76 2.60 -4.50
N THR A 100 -0.47 2.26 -4.52
CA THR A 100 0.40 2.35 -3.34
C THR A 100 0.62 3.80 -2.91
N ALA A 101 0.76 4.72 -3.88
CA ALA A 101 0.90 6.14 -3.60
C ALA A 101 -0.37 6.74 -2.98
N ASP A 102 -1.55 6.30 -3.42
CA ASP A 102 -2.83 6.74 -2.86
C ASP A 102 -3.02 6.23 -1.43
N ALA A 103 -2.67 4.98 -1.14
CA ALA A 103 -2.68 4.46 0.23
C ALA A 103 -1.79 5.28 1.19
N LEU A 104 -0.61 5.72 0.75
CA LEU A 104 0.22 6.64 1.55
C LEU A 104 -0.49 7.98 1.81
N ARG A 105 -1.14 8.55 0.79
CA ARG A 105 -1.86 9.83 0.91
C ARG A 105 -3.06 9.73 1.85
N GLU A 106 -3.78 8.61 1.84
CA GLU A 106 -4.89 8.35 2.76
C GLU A 106 -4.44 8.36 4.23
N TRP A 107 -3.23 7.87 4.50
CA TRP A 107 -2.58 7.95 5.81
C TRP A 107 -1.87 9.29 6.08
N GLY A 108 -2.00 10.27 5.18
CA GLY A 108 -1.41 11.61 5.31
C GLY A 108 0.10 11.66 5.08
N VAL A 109 0.68 10.68 4.38
CA VAL A 109 2.06 10.69 3.92
C VAL A 109 2.11 11.13 2.47
N LYS A 110 2.95 12.14 2.17
CA LYS A 110 3.24 12.56 0.80
C LYS A 110 4.41 11.71 0.26
N PRO A 111 4.20 10.85 -0.76
CA PRO A 111 5.30 10.11 -1.36
C PRO A 111 6.33 11.08 -1.94
N PHE A 112 7.61 10.84 -1.64
CA PHE A 112 8.73 11.56 -2.22
C PHE A 112 8.87 11.27 -3.70
N TYR A 113 8.75 9.99 -4.07
CA TYR A 113 8.81 9.53 -5.46
C TYR A 113 7.80 8.41 -5.69
N VAL A 114 7.17 8.44 -6.87
CA VAL A 114 6.22 7.42 -7.32
C VAL A 114 6.71 6.84 -8.63
N ASP A 115 6.99 5.54 -8.69
CA ASP A 115 7.27 4.85 -9.94
C ASP A 115 6.00 4.32 -10.57
N GLU A 116 5.69 4.74 -11.79
CA GLU A 116 4.48 4.29 -12.51
C GLU A 116 4.74 3.07 -13.42
N THR A 117 5.97 2.54 -13.47
CA THR A 117 6.37 1.43 -14.35
C THR A 117 6.41 0.06 -13.68
N GLU A 118 6.02 -0.01 -12.40
CA GLU A 118 5.93 -1.23 -11.58
C GLU A 118 7.23 -2.04 -11.47
N ARG A 119 8.39 -1.39 -11.68
CA ARG A 119 9.71 -2.05 -11.63
C ARG A 119 10.59 -1.45 -10.55
N LEU A 120 11.12 -2.30 -9.66
CA LEU A 120 12.07 -1.90 -8.62
C LEU A 120 13.29 -1.16 -9.16
N GLY A 121 13.87 -1.64 -10.27
CA GLY A 121 15.02 -0.97 -10.91
C GLY A 121 14.68 0.44 -11.40
N SER A 122 13.49 0.64 -11.99
CA SER A 122 13.03 1.96 -12.40
C SER A 122 12.82 2.87 -11.20
N MET A 123 12.19 2.33 -10.14
CA MET A 123 11.94 3.08 -8.92
C MET A 123 13.23 3.60 -8.30
N LEU A 124 14.25 2.74 -8.17
CA LEU A 124 15.53 3.11 -7.58
C LEU A 124 16.28 4.15 -8.42
N GLN A 125 16.28 4.00 -9.75
CA GLN A 125 16.93 4.96 -10.64
C GLN A 125 16.22 6.32 -10.65
N GLY A 126 14.88 6.31 -10.65
CA GLY A 126 14.07 7.52 -10.57
C GLY A 126 14.23 8.22 -9.22
N PHE A 127 14.18 7.47 -8.12
CA PHE A 127 14.47 7.97 -6.78
C PHE A 127 15.84 8.64 -6.70
N LYS A 128 16.89 7.97 -7.20
CA LYS A 128 18.24 8.52 -7.26
C LYS A 128 18.27 9.87 -8.00
N ARG A 129 17.61 9.98 -9.15
CA ARG A 129 17.52 11.23 -9.92
C ARG A 129 16.79 12.34 -9.16
N ALA A 130 15.65 12.02 -8.53
CA ALA A 130 14.87 12.97 -7.74
C ALA A 130 15.68 13.49 -6.54
N LEU A 131 16.45 12.61 -5.88
CA LEU A 131 17.33 12.98 -4.77
C LEU A 131 18.38 14.03 -5.19
N PHE A 132 19.01 13.84 -6.36
CA PHE A 132 20.01 14.80 -6.86
C PHE A 132 19.41 16.15 -7.29
N GLN A 133 18.12 16.19 -7.65
CA GLN A 133 17.44 17.43 -8.01
C GLN A 133 17.04 18.27 -6.80
N GLU A 134 16.86 17.67 -5.62
CA GLU A 134 16.65 18.41 -4.36
C GLU A 134 17.94 19.04 -3.81
N ALA A 135 19.10 18.52 -4.18
CA ALA A 135 20.39 18.95 -3.65
C ALA A 135 21.00 20.15 -4.38
N VAL A 136 20.29 20.71 -5.38
CA VAL A 136 20.67 21.87 -6.19
C VAL A 136 19.65 22.97 -5.97
#